data_AF-A0A643G3Q4-F1
#
_entry.id   AF-A0A643G3Q4-F1
#
_cell.length_a   1.000
_cell.length_b   1.000
_cell.length_c   1.000
_cell.angle_alpha   90.00
_cell.angle_beta   90.00
_cell.angle_gamma   90.00
#
_symmetry.space_group_name_H-M   'P 1'
#
loop_
_entity.id
_entity.type
_entity.pdbx_description
1 polymer ?
#
loop_
_entity_poly.entity_id
_entity_poly.type
_entity_poly.pdbx_seq_one_letter_code
_entity_poly.pdbx_strand_id
1 'polypeptide(L)'
;MNLRLSPLLLAPLLLCASLADAAEPSADAASGAGCESLLTVVRRSLEKEIDATCAVPAPAPASTPAPANACAAQREPLRAIVDFINEREAASADQCDTLLEVNERLRSLPPKG
;
A
#
# COMPACT_ATOMS: atom_id res chain seq x y z
N MET A 1 -58.39 23.87 44.79
CA MET A 1 -59.19 24.42 43.66
C MET A 1 -58.22 24.79 42.55
N ASN A 2 -58.43 24.24 41.35
CA ASN A 2 -57.61 24.43 40.16
C ASN A 2 -57.74 25.85 39.61
N LEU A 3 -56.66 26.41 39.02
CA LEU A 3 -56.76 27.26 37.84
C LEU A 3 -55.44 27.19 37.05
N ARG A 4 -55.55 26.61 35.84
CA ARG A 4 -54.52 26.55 34.81
C ARG A 4 -54.38 27.92 34.15
N LEU A 5 -53.15 28.35 33.88
CA LEU A 5 -52.87 29.42 32.91
C LEU A 5 -51.67 28.98 32.04
N SER A 6 -51.99 28.50 30.84
CA SER A 6 -51.13 28.56 29.65
C SER A 6 -51.94 29.36 28.60
N PRO A 7 -51.40 29.78 27.45
CA PRO A 7 -50.04 29.70 26.91
C PRO A 7 -49.54 31.05 26.30
N LEU A 8 -48.31 31.02 25.74
CA LEU A 8 -47.82 31.84 24.63
C LEU A 8 -47.80 33.37 24.81
N LEU A 9 -46.62 33.98 24.61
CA LEU A 9 -46.38 35.02 23.59
C LEU A 9 -44.92 35.50 23.68
N LEU A 10 -44.22 35.35 22.53
CA LEU A 10 -43.15 36.18 21.99
C LEU A 10 -41.74 36.17 22.64
N ALA A 11 -40.87 35.36 22.02
CA ALA A 11 -39.52 35.63 21.46
C ALA A 11 -39.04 37.11 21.41
N PRO A 12 -37.73 37.46 21.26
CA PRO A 12 -36.75 36.72 20.42
C PRO A 12 -35.24 36.85 20.79
N LEU A 13 -34.38 36.25 19.94
CA LEU A 13 -32.93 36.52 19.73
C LEU A 13 -31.93 36.08 20.81
N LEU A 14 -31.06 35.14 20.40
CA LEU A 14 -29.59 35.17 20.53
C LEU A 14 -29.07 33.82 19.98
N LEU A 15 -28.91 33.69 18.66
CA LEU A 15 -27.59 33.71 18.03
C LEU A 15 -26.50 33.06 18.91
N CYS A 16 -26.36 31.74 18.80
CA CYS A 16 -25.08 31.08 19.03
C CYS A 16 -24.83 30.20 17.81
N ALA A 17 -24.27 30.83 16.78
CA ALA A 17 -23.57 30.15 15.70
C ALA A 17 -22.33 29.49 16.31
N SER A 18 -22.47 28.25 16.79
CA SER A 18 -21.32 27.38 16.98
C SER A 18 -20.93 26.85 15.60
N LEU A 19 -20.09 27.62 14.91
CA LEU A 19 -19.17 27.09 13.90
C LEU A 19 -18.27 26.07 14.61
N ALA A 20 -18.76 24.84 14.72
CA ALA A 20 -17.90 23.70 14.92
C ALA A 20 -17.18 23.50 13.60
N ASP A 21 -16.10 24.26 13.42
CA ASP A 21 -15.04 23.96 12.47
C ASP A 21 -14.45 22.62 12.92
N ALA A 22 -15.08 21.53 12.48
CA ALA A 22 -14.46 20.23 12.46
C ALA A 22 -13.35 20.35 11.42
N ALA A 23 -12.19 20.83 11.85
CA ALA A 23 -10.95 20.65 11.14
C ALA A 23 -10.81 19.14 10.92
N GLU A 24 -11.23 18.67 9.75
CA GLU A 24 -10.96 17.31 9.33
C GLU A 24 -9.44 17.12 9.45
N PRO A 25 -8.95 16.04 10.08
CA PRO A 25 -7.53 15.77 10.11
C PRO A 25 -7.08 15.65 8.65
N SER A 26 -6.39 16.68 8.17
CA SER A 26 -5.88 16.74 6.82
C SER A 26 -4.90 15.57 6.66
N ALA A 27 -5.38 14.48 6.06
CA ALA A 27 -4.66 13.24 5.83
C ALA A 27 -3.54 13.39 4.79
N ASP A 28 -3.34 14.60 4.26
CA ASP A 28 -2.48 14.89 3.13
C ASP A 28 -0.99 14.73 3.45
N ALA A 29 -0.56 15.12 4.66
CA ALA A 29 0.84 14.99 5.06
C ALA A 29 1.25 13.56 5.48
N ALA A 30 0.28 12.69 5.80
CA ALA A 30 0.53 11.30 6.18
C ALA A 30 0.60 10.34 4.98
N SER A 31 0.02 10.73 3.83
CA SER A 31 -0.07 9.87 2.64
C SER A 31 1.30 9.52 2.04
N GLY A 32 2.23 10.49 1.92
CA GLY A 32 3.56 10.23 1.35
C GLY A 32 4.42 9.31 2.21
N ALA A 33 4.47 9.55 3.53
CA ALA A 33 5.24 8.73 4.47
C ALA A 33 4.68 7.29 4.58
N GLY A 34 3.37 7.12 4.42
CA GLY A 34 2.73 5.81 4.37
C GLY A 34 3.15 4.99 3.14
N CYS A 35 3.15 5.62 1.97
CA CYS A 35 3.54 4.96 0.72
C CYS A 35 5.05 4.62 0.70
N GLU A 36 5.91 5.49 1.19
CA GLU A 36 7.35 5.20 1.32
C GLU A 36 7.61 3.99 2.23
N SER A 37 6.91 3.93 3.37
CA SER A 37 7.02 2.80 4.32
C SER A 37 6.59 1.48 3.67
N LEU A 38 5.49 1.51 2.90
CA LEU A 38 5.00 0.34 2.19
C LEU A 38 5.95 -0.09 1.05
N LEU A 39 6.51 0.84 0.28
CA LEU A 39 7.52 0.52 -0.75
C LEU A 39 8.72 -0.19 -0.15
N THR A 40 9.20 0.31 0.99
CA THR A 40 10.32 -0.31 1.71
C THR A 40 10.02 -1.76 2.08
N VAL A 41 8.83 -2.03 2.61
CA VAL A 41 8.39 -3.39 2.96
C VAL A 41 8.26 -4.27 1.72
N VAL A 42 7.67 -3.76 0.65
CA VAL A 42 7.48 -4.50 -0.61
C VAL A 42 8.83 -4.85 -1.23
N ARG A 43 9.74 -3.89 -1.38
CA ARG A 43 11.09 -4.11 -1.92
C ARG A 43 11.83 -5.20 -1.14
N ARG A 44 11.86 -5.09 0.20
CA ARG A 44 12.49 -6.11 1.06
C ARG A 44 11.84 -7.48 0.93
N SER A 45 10.53 -7.53 0.74
CA SER A 45 9.80 -8.80 0.57
C SER A 45 10.12 -9.44 -0.77
N LEU A 46 10.24 -8.65 -1.83
CA LEU A 46 10.65 -9.13 -3.16
C LEU A 46 12.09 -9.64 -3.16
N GLU A 47 13.01 -8.93 -2.51
CA GLU A 47 14.40 -9.38 -2.33
C GLU A 47 14.47 -10.74 -1.62
N LYS A 48 13.71 -10.90 -0.53
CA LYS A 48 13.61 -12.18 0.19
C LYS A 48 13.01 -13.28 -0.69
N GLU A 49 11.98 -12.99 -1.46
CA GLU A 49 11.36 -13.97 -2.35
C GLU A 49 12.36 -14.38 -3.45
N ILE A 50 13.12 -13.45 -4.01
CA ILE A 50 14.18 -13.72 -4.99
C ILE A 50 15.25 -14.66 -4.41
N ASP A 51 15.64 -14.46 -3.15
CA ASP A 51 16.64 -15.29 -2.47
C ASP A 51 16.09 -16.67 -2.08
N ALA A 52 14.81 -16.76 -1.73
CA ALA A 52 14.14 -18.01 -1.40
C ALA A 52 13.78 -18.84 -2.64
N THR A 53 13.48 -18.18 -3.75
CA THR A 53 13.18 -18.83 -5.02
C THR A 53 14.43 -19.59 -5.45
N CYS A 54 14.27 -20.91 -5.60
CA CYS A 54 15.30 -21.88 -6.00
C CYS A 54 16.22 -22.44 -4.92
N ALA A 55 15.85 -22.39 -3.64
CA ALA A 55 16.48 -23.23 -2.63
C ALA A 55 16.28 -24.72 -2.98
N VAL A 56 17.26 -25.33 -3.65
CA VAL A 56 17.30 -26.76 -3.97
C VAL A 56 17.47 -27.53 -2.66
N PRO A 57 16.51 -28.38 -2.24
CA PRO A 57 16.80 -29.35 -1.19
C PRO A 57 17.80 -30.36 -1.76
N ALA A 58 18.86 -30.66 -1.01
CA ALA A 58 19.95 -31.57 -1.39
C ALA A 58 19.48 -32.97 -1.85
N PRO A 59 20.42 -33.80 -2.38
CA PRO A 59 21.01 -33.73 -3.70
C PRO A 59 20.05 -34.32 -4.76
N ALA A 60 19.82 -33.60 -5.86
CA ALA A 60 19.07 -34.15 -6.99
C ALA A 60 19.87 -35.29 -7.66
N PRO A 61 19.23 -36.42 -8.04
CA PRO A 61 19.90 -37.48 -8.79
C PRO A 61 20.43 -36.92 -10.12
N ALA A 62 21.63 -37.33 -10.49
CA ALA A 62 22.49 -36.72 -11.52
C ALA A 62 22.00 -36.89 -12.97
N SER A 63 20.71 -36.73 -13.28
CA SER A 63 20.19 -37.04 -14.62
C SER A 63 19.04 -36.16 -15.14
N THR A 64 18.80 -34.97 -14.58
CA THR A 64 17.76 -34.08 -15.13
C THR A 64 18.29 -32.66 -15.36
N PRO A 65 18.63 -32.26 -16.59
CA PRO A 65 18.97 -30.88 -16.93
C PRO A 65 17.69 -30.07 -17.10
N ALA A 66 17.01 -29.74 -16.00
CA ALA A 66 15.75 -28.98 -16.05
C ALA A 66 15.47 -27.98 -14.90
N PRO A 67 16.10 -27.99 -13.70
CA PRO A 67 15.63 -27.11 -12.62
C PRO A 67 16.18 -25.67 -12.66
N ALA A 68 17.31 -25.42 -13.33
CA ALA A 68 17.96 -24.10 -13.30
C ALA A 68 17.25 -23.03 -14.16
N ASN A 69 16.69 -23.40 -15.31
CA ASN A 69 16.05 -22.45 -16.22
C ASN A 69 14.66 -22.01 -15.74
N ALA A 70 13.88 -22.91 -15.14
CA ALA A 70 12.57 -22.57 -14.57
C ALA A 70 12.70 -21.63 -13.36
N CYS A 71 13.72 -21.87 -12.54
CA CYS A 71 14.14 -21.01 -11.45
C CYS A 71 14.45 -19.58 -11.91
N ALA A 72 15.33 -19.44 -12.92
CA ALA A 72 15.73 -18.13 -13.44
C ALA A 72 14.53 -17.37 -14.00
N ALA A 73 13.64 -18.06 -14.72
CA ALA A 73 12.42 -17.49 -15.28
C ALA A 73 11.42 -17.00 -14.20
N GLN A 74 11.44 -17.56 -12.99
CA GLN A 74 10.62 -17.07 -11.87
C GLN A 74 11.25 -15.88 -11.14
N ARG A 75 12.59 -15.82 -11.08
CA ARG A 75 13.33 -14.76 -10.39
C ARG A 75 13.41 -13.47 -11.19
N GLU A 76 13.58 -13.57 -12.51
CA GLU A 76 13.77 -12.41 -13.39
C GLU A 76 12.61 -11.39 -13.30
N PRO A 77 11.32 -11.79 -13.33
CA PRO A 77 10.23 -10.84 -13.19
C PRO A 77 10.22 -10.12 -11.83
N LEU A 78 10.54 -10.82 -10.74
CA LEU A 78 10.63 -10.21 -9.41
C LEU A 78 11.79 -9.22 -9.33
N ARG A 79 12.93 -9.56 -9.95
CA ARG A 79 14.10 -8.67 -10.04
C ARG A 79 13.76 -7.39 -10.81
N ALA A 80 13.06 -7.50 -11.92
CA ALA A 80 12.63 -6.35 -12.71
C ALA A 80 11.72 -5.39 -11.92
N ILE A 81 10.89 -5.90 -10.99
CA ILE A 81 10.07 -5.05 -10.11
C ILE A 81 10.95 -4.32 -9.08
N VAL A 82 11.95 -4.99 -8.51
CA VAL A 82 12.90 -4.36 -7.58
C VAL A 82 13.71 -3.27 -8.30
N ASP A 83 14.20 -3.54 -9.51
CA ASP A 83 14.95 -2.57 -10.30
C ASP A 83 14.09 -1.34 -10.63
N PHE A 84 12.82 -1.55 -11.01
CA PHE A 84 11.86 -0.46 -11.21
C PHE A 84 11.68 0.41 -9.95
N ILE A 85 11.56 -0.19 -8.76
CA ILE A 85 11.46 0.57 -7.50
C ILE A 85 12.71 1.43 -7.30
N ASN A 86 13.90 0.84 -7.49
CA ASN A 86 15.17 1.56 -7.31
C ASN A 86 15.32 2.73 -8.30
N GLU A 87 14.93 2.55 -9.56
CA GLU A 87 14.94 3.61 -10.58
C GLU A 87 14.00 4.76 -10.20
N ARG A 88 12.80 4.44 -9.70
CA ARG A 88 11.79 5.42 -9.26
C ARG A 88 12.25 6.16 -8.00
N GLU A 89 12.84 5.47 -7.03
CA GLU A 89 13.44 6.06 -5.83
C GLU A 89 14.60 7.01 -6.21
N ALA A 90 15.50 6.58 -7.09
CA ALA A 90 16.62 7.41 -7.56
C ALA A 90 16.15 8.67 -8.30
N ALA A 91 15.01 8.59 -8.99
CA ALA A 91 14.38 9.72 -9.65
C ALA A 91 13.53 10.60 -8.71
N SER A 92 13.44 10.27 -7.40
CA SER A 92 12.54 10.93 -6.44
C SER A 92 11.08 10.98 -6.93
N ALA A 93 10.62 9.92 -7.59
CA ALA A 93 9.25 9.80 -8.07
C ALA A 93 8.25 9.64 -6.91
N ASP A 94 6.98 9.98 -7.16
CA ASP A 94 5.91 9.83 -6.18
C ASP A 94 5.81 8.37 -5.69
N GLN A 95 5.84 8.18 -4.36
CA GLN A 95 5.87 6.85 -3.76
C GLN A 95 4.53 6.11 -3.90
N CYS A 96 3.40 6.82 -3.87
CA CYS A 96 2.09 6.20 -3.99
C CYS A 96 1.82 5.73 -5.42
N ASP A 97 2.18 6.54 -6.42
CA ASP A 97 2.13 6.15 -7.83
C ASP A 97 3.07 4.96 -8.11
N THR A 98 4.25 4.97 -7.48
CA THR A 98 5.19 3.85 -7.60
C THR A 98 4.59 2.56 -7.01
N LEU A 99 3.89 2.63 -5.87
CA LEU A 99 3.19 1.48 -5.30
C LEU A 99 2.07 0.94 -6.18
N LEU A 100 1.30 1.84 -6.79
CA LEU A 100 0.23 1.44 -7.70
C LEU A 100 0.80 0.65 -8.88
N GLU A 101 1.86 1.14 -9.50
CA GLU A 101 2.49 0.46 -10.62
C GLU A 101 3.18 -0.85 -10.20
N VAL A 102 3.78 -0.89 -9.00
CA VAL A 102 4.29 -2.15 -8.41
C VAL A 102 3.16 -3.15 -8.24
N ASN A 103 1.99 -2.74 -7.74
CA ASN A 103 0.84 -3.63 -7.58
C ASN A 103 0.39 -4.22 -8.92
N GLU A 104 0.33 -3.41 -9.97
CA GLU A 104 -0.03 -3.85 -11.32
C GLU A 104 0.98 -4.88 -11.86
N ARG A 105 2.28 -4.62 -11.69
CA ARG A 105 3.34 -5.55 -12.10
C ARG A 105 3.27 -6.87 -11.35
N LEU A 106 3.04 -6.84 -10.03
CA LEU A 106 2.87 -8.04 -9.21
C LEU A 106 1.67 -8.90 -9.65
N ARG A 107 0.56 -8.27 -10.02
CA ARG A 107 -0.64 -8.96 -10.51
C ARG A 107 -0.47 -9.54 -11.91
N SER A 108 0.48 -9.00 -12.68
CA SER A 108 0.81 -9.45 -14.02
C SER A 108 1.87 -10.56 -14.05
N LEU A 109 2.40 -10.94 -12.87
CA LEU A 109 3.35 -12.05 -12.78
C LEU A 109 2.69 -13.37 -13.18
N PRO A 110 3.47 -14.28 -13.80
CA PRO A 110 2.98 -15.64 -14.03
C PRO A 110 2.63 -16.31 -12.69
N PRO A 111 1.63 -17.21 -12.68
CA PRO A 111 1.26 -17.93 -11.47
C PRO A 111 2.46 -18.73 -10.94
N LYS A 112 2.56 -18.85 -9.62
CA LYS A 112 3.52 -19.76 -9.00
C LYS A 112 3.19 -21.18 -9.44
N GLY A 113 4.13 -21.81 -10.15
CA GLY A 113 4.02 -23.19 -10.65
C GLY A 113 4.12 -24.22 -9.55
#